data_AF-A0A1X9IGT6-F1
#
_entry.id   AF-A0A1X9IGT6-F1
#
_cell.length_a   1.000
_cell.length_b   1.000
_cell.length_c   1.000
_cell.angle_alpha   90.00
_cell.angle_beta   90.00
_cell.angle_gamma   90.00
#
_symmetry.space_group_name_H-M   'P 1'
#
loop_
_entity.id
_entity.type
_entity.pdbx_description
1 polymer ?
#
loop_
_entity_poly.entity_id
_entity_poly.type
_entity_poly.pdbx_seq_one_letter_code
_entity_poly.pdbx_strand_id
1 'polypeptide(L)'
;MDPGEGGSPAAPSTSVAAPGADADTREDAGKQVVVILVGPPGSGKSTFAEAVMAGAAAAGRPWARVCQDTIGKGKAGTKIQCLKAAADALKEGKSVLIDRCNLEREQRSDFVKLGCTVQADVHAVFLDLPAKVCISRSVSRTSHEGNVQGGMAAMVVNRMLKNKQAPLLTEGFSRITFCTDDDDIKKAVDMYSALGPSHSLASGVFGQKSKGPVQTGIMKFLKKADTSSVNKSSGTMVTSSERKTGQQNTTLKQENLEAGGACSMQVEKKLDNLKEKGEQSKERVSSDTSLCTLAFPSISTADFQFDLEKASEVIVDAATDFVQKHDNVRLVLVDLSQKSRILSLVKDKAAKKSFDSSRFFTFVGDITQLHSKGGLQCNVIANAANWRLKPGGGGVNAAIFNAAGEALQHATKECADTLRPGNSVAVPLPSTSPLHQQEGVTHVIHVLGPNMNPMRPDCLKNDYTKGCNVLREAYNSVFENFASIARSYPGKQNDETSSRKSASGVISPNDSKTKREGIDDSERTKKCKLLPSILTSQVNTMSAKGPTH
;
A
#
# COMPACT_ATOMS: atom_id res chain seq x y z
N MET A 1 -54.50 -62.97 49.17
CA MET A 1 -55.42 -63.19 48.04
C MET A 1 -55.78 -61.83 47.47
N ASP A 2 -55.93 -61.73 46.15
CA ASP A 2 -56.33 -60.55 45.35
C ASP A 2 -57.74 -60.02 45.69
N PRO A 3 -58.29 -58.95 45.07
CA PRO A 3 -57.72 -57.86 44.22
C PRO A 3 -58.01 -56.46 44.86
N GLY A 4 -58.04 -55.26 44.23
CA GLY A 4 -57.70 -54.70 42.89
C GLY A 4 -58.41 -53.33 42.64
N GLU A 5 -58.01 -52.58 41.59
CA GLU A 5 -58.59 -51.28 41.10
C GLU A 5 -58.54 -50.07 42.08
N GLY A 6 -58.45 -48.78 41.69
CA GLY A 6 -58.22 -48.12 40.39
C GLY A 6 -58.42 -46.58 40.50
N GLY A 7 -57.85 -45.77 39.58
CA GLY A 7 -58.37 -44.42 39.25
C GLY A 7 -57.68 -43.12 39.73
N SER A 8 -56.76 -42.60 38.89
CA SER A 8 -56.66 -41.19 38.40
C SER A 8 -56.44 -39.94 39.32
N PRO A 9 -55.96 -38.80 38.76
CA PRO A 9 -55.01 -37.91 39.48
C PRO A 9 -55.39 -36.40 39.57
N ALA A 10 -54.63 -35.61 40.36
CA ALA A 10 -54.35 -34.18 40.07
C ALA A 10 -53.23 -33.51 40.93
N ALA A 11 -52.06 -33.28 40.30
CA ALA A 11 -51.27 -32.02 40.35
C ALA A 11 -50.79 -31.42 41.72
N PRO A 12 -50.02 -30.30 41.73
CA PRO A 12 -48.56 -30.37 41.62
C PRO A 12 -47.81 -29.59 42.72
N SER A 13 -46.51 -29.87 42.92
CA SER A 13 -45.62 -28.93 43.62
C SER A 13 -44.15 -29.03 43.17
N THR A 14 -43.49 -27.89 43.21
CA THR A 14 -42.13 -27.61 42.74
C THR A 14 -41.04 -28.05 43.73
N SER A 15 -39.90 -28.53 43.23
CA SER A 15 -38.61 -28.28 43.90
C SER A 15 -37.46 -28.22 42.90
N VAL A 16 -36.50 -27.33 43.16
CA VAL A 16 -35.37 -26.96 42.30
C VAL A 16 -34.20 -27.93 42.51
N ALA A 17 -33.48 -28.27 41.44
CA ALA A 17 -32.12 -28.84 41.51
C ALA A 17 -31.17 -28.12 40.53
N ALA A 18 -29.90 -28.02 40.91
CA ALA A 18 -28.88 -27.16 40.31
C ALA A 18 -28.22 -27.77 39.05
N PRO A 19 -27.43 -27.00 38.26
CA PRO A 19 -27.11 -27.36 36.88
C PRO A 19 -26.08 -28.49 36.77
N GLY A 20 -26.41 -29.51 35.99
CA GLY A 20 -25.44 -30.45 35.43
C GLY A 20 -24.66 -29.80 34.28
N ALA A 21 -23.40 -30.21 34.09
CA ALA A 21 -22.60 -29.74 32.97
C ALA A 21 -23.09 -30.36 31.66
N ASP A 22 -23.77 -29.57 30.83
CA ASP A 22 -24.09 -29.98 29.46
C ASP A 22 -22.79 -30.07 28.64
N ALA A 23 -22.44 -31.30 28.26
CA ALA A 23 -21.42 -31.56 27.27
C ALA A 23 -21.93 -31.06 25.91
N ASP A 24 -21.34 -29.94 25.48
CA ASP A 24 -21.61 -29.24 24.22
C ASP A 24 -21.55 -30.20 23.02
N THR A 25 -22.70 -30.78 22.67
CA THR A 25 -22.84 -31.76 21.59
C THR A 25 -22.88 -31.00 20.27
N ARG A 26 -21.72 -30.47 19.88
CA ARG A 26 -21.53 -29.84 18.59
C ARG A 26 -21.70 -30.88 17.51
N GLU A 27 -22.78 -30.76 16.74
CA GLU A 27 -22.90 -31.39 15.44
C GLU A 27 -21.62 -31.07 14.63
N ASP A 28 -21.11 -32.05 13.87
CA ASP A 28 -19.87 -31.93 13.09
C ASP A 28 -20.03 -30.87 11.99
N ALA A 29 -19.79 -29.61 12.36
CA ALA A 29 -19.90 -28.45 11.48
C ALA A 29 -18.82 -28.51 10.41
N GLY A 30 -19.14 -29.18 9.29
CA GLY A 30 -18.23 -29.50 8.20
C GLY A 30 -17.32 -28.33 7.81
N LYS A 31 -16.01 -28.55 7.90
CA LYS A 31 -14.98 -27.52 7.78
C LYS A 31 -15.11 -26.75 6.47
N GLN A 32 -15.47 -25.46 6.56
CA GLN A 32 -15.73 -24.60 5.39
C GLN A 32 -14.43 -24.23 4.66
N VAL A 33 -14.55 -23.98 3.35
CA VAL A 33 -13.41 -23.60 2.48
C VAL A 33 -13.72 -22.31 1.73
N VAL A 34 -12.75 -21.40 1.69
CA VAL A 34 -12.76 -20.17 0.89
C VAL A 34 -11.79 -20.37 -0.29
N VAL A 35 -12.33 -20.60 -1.48
CA VAL A 35 -11.53 -20.80 -2.70
C VAL A 35 -11.47 -19.51 -3.50
N ILE A 36 -10.30 -18.86 -3.51
CA ILE A 36 -10.03 -17.65 -4.28
C ILE A 36 -9.52 -18.03 -5.66
N LEU A 37 -10.32 -17.78 -6.69
CA LEU A 37 -9.89 -17.95 -8.08
C LEU A 37 -9.01 -16.76 -8.48
N VAL A 38 -7.89 -17.02 -9.14
CA VAL A 38 -6.91 -16.01 -9.55
C VAL A 38 -6.51 -16.25 -10.99
N GLY A 39 -6.73 -15.27 -11.88
CA GLY A 39 -6.40 -15.39 -13.29
C GLY A 39 -7.01 -14.28 -14.16
N PRO A 40 -6.48 -14.02 -15.36
CA PRO A 40 -7.00 -13.00 -16.28
C PRO A 40 -8.39 -13.37 -16.84
N PRO A 41 -9.07 -12.44 -17.55
CA PRO A 41 -10.22 -12.78 -18.39
C PRO A 41 -9.87 -13.89 -19.38
N GLY A 42 -10.83 -14.78 -19.65
CA GLY A 42 -10.63 -15.95 -20.51
C GLY A 42 -9.82 -17.10 -19.90
N SER A 43 -9.30 -16.98 -18.67
CA SER A 43 -8.52 -18.06 -18.03
C SER A 43 -9.34 -19.26 -17.55
N GLY A 44 -10.68 -19.21 -17.61
CA GLY A 44 -11.58 -20.31 -17.23
C GLY A 44 -12.22 -20.24 -15.83
N LYS A 45 -12.04 -19.16 -15.06
CA LYS A 45 -12.55 -19.04 -13.66
C LYS A 45 -14.05 -19.34 -13.49
N SER A 46 -14.90 -18.71 -14.28
CA SER A 46 -16.35 -18.90 -14.19
C SER A 46 -16.76 -20.33 -14.53
N THR A 47 -16.14 -20.91 -15.57
CA THR A 47 -16.31 -22.31 -15.96
C THR A 47 -15.83 -23.28 -14.88
N PHE A 48 -14.72 -22.97 -14.21
CA PHE A 48 -14.24 -23.72 -13.04
C PHE A 48 -15.26 -23.67 -11.90
N ALA A 49 -15.77 -22.48 -11.57
CA ALA A 49 -16.75 -22.31 -10.50
C ALA A 49 -18.07 -23.04 -10.81
N GLU A 50 -18.58 -22.93 -12.04
CA GLU A 50 -19.78 -23.63 -12.51
C GLU A 50 -19.60 -25.15 -12.46
N ALA A 51 -18.46 -25.67 -12.91
CA ALA A 51 -18.18 -27.11 -12.89
C ALA A 51 -18.05 -27.66 -11.46
N VAL A 52 -17.40 -26.94 -10.54
CA VAL A 52 -17.35 -27.33 -9.11
C VAL A 52 -18.74 -27.29 -8.48
N MET A 53 -19.54 -26.25 -8.73
CA MET A 53 -20.92 -26.16 -8.23
C MET A 53 -21.79 -27.31 -8.75
N ALA A 54 -21.64 -27.70 -10.01
CA ALA A 54 -22.39 -28.80 -10.61
C ALA A 54 -21.95 -30.18 -10.09
N GLY A 55 -20.64 -30.42 -9.94
CA GLY A 55 -20.10 -31.68 -9.45
C GLY A 55 -20.30 -31.90 -7.95
N ALA A 56 -20.21 -30.84 -7.14
CA ALA A 56 -20.26 -30.94 -5.68
C ALA A 56 -21.62 -31.37 -5.11
N ALA A 57 -22.70 -31.32 -5.89
CA ALA A 57 -24.00 -31.88 -5.50
C ALA A 57 -23.90 -33.37 -5.12
N ALA A 58 -23.01 -34.13 -5.76
CA ALA A 58 -22.77 -35.55 -5.44
C ALA A 58 -21.92 -35.75 -4.17
N ALA A 59 -21.10 -34.78 -3.79
CA ALA A 59 -20.23 -34.84 -2.60
C ALA A 59 -20.89 -34.28 -1.33
N GLY A 60 -22.09 -33.69 -1.43
CA GLY A 60 -22.86 -33.19 -0.29
C GLY A 60 -22.34 -31.89 0.36
N ARG A 61 -21.20 -31.33 -0.09
CA ARG A 61 -20.70 -30.03 0.42
C ARG A 61 -21.50 -28.89 -0.21
N PRO A 62 -22.15 -28.01 0.58
CA PRO A 62 -22.84 -26.85 0.05
C PRO A 62 -21.83 -25.78 -0.38
N TRP A 63 -22.00 -25.27 -1.61
CA TRP A 63 -21.14 -24.22 -2.19
C TRP A 63 -21.94 -22.97 -2.57
N ALA A 64 -21.26 -21.83 -2.65
CA ALA A 64 -21.78 -20.58 -3.23
C ALA A 64 -20.72 -19.91 -4.12
N ARG A 65 -21.10 -19.58 -5.38
CA ARG A 65 -20.28 -18.78 -6.30
C ARG A 65 -20.52 -17.29 -6.04
N VAL A 66 -19.46 -16.57 -5.67
CA VAL A 66 -19.45 -15.11 -5.51
C VAL A 66 -18.73 -14.51 -6.71
N CYS A 67 -19.49 -14.11 -7.74
CA CYS A 67 -18.96 -13.50 -8.95
C CYS A 67 -19.13 -11.97 -8.94
N GLN A 68 -18.06 -11.22 -9.19
CA GLN A 68 -18.15 -9.75 -9.24
C GLN A 68 -19.01 -9.27 -10.40
N ASP A 69 -18.99 -9.98 -11.53
CA ASP A 69 -19.64 -9.53 -12.76
C ASP A 69 -21.18 -9.64 -12.68
N THR A 70 -21.72 -10.56 -11.87
CA THR A 70 -23.17 -10.79 -11.74
C THR A 70 -23.83 -10.16 -10.50
N ILE A 71 -23.07 -9.96 -9.41
CA ILE A 71 -23.62 -9.55 -8.10
C ILE A 71 -24.35 -8.19 -8.12
N GLY A 72 -24.10 -7.34 -9.12
CA GLY A 72 -24.75 -6.04 -9.29
C GLY A 72 -26.05 -6.04 -10.10
N LYS A 73 -26.69 -7.21 -10.32
CA LYS A 73 -27.99 -7.36 -11.01
C LYS A 73 -28.02 -6.66 -12.38
N GLY A 74 -27.12 -7.05 -13.29
CA GLY A 74 -27.00 -6.51 -14.64
C GLY A 74 -25.90 -5.46 -14.83
N LYS A 75 -25.11 -5.19 -13.79
CA LYS A 75 -23.83 -4.44 -13.86
C LYS A 75 -22.80 -5.14 -12.97
N ALA A 76 -21.51 -4.98 -13.30
CA ALA A 76 -20.42 -5.46 -12.44
C ALA A 76 -20.49 -4.78 -11.07
N GLY A 77 -20.49 -5.58 -10.01
CA GLY A 77 -20.56 -5.11 -8.62
C GLY A 77 -19.21 -4.69 -8.05
N THR A 78 -19.19 -4.43 -6.75
CA THR A 78 -18.02 -3.95 -5.99
C THR A 78 -17.34 -5.06 -5.19
N LYS A 79 -16.08 -4.86 -4.80
CA LYS A 79 -15.35 -5.75 -3.87
C LYS A 79 -16.11 -5.91 -2.53
N ILE A 80 -16.72 -4.82 -2.04
CA ILE A 80 -17.48 -4.80 -0.78
C ILE A 80 -18.73 -5.70 -0.88
N GLN A 81 -19.48 -5.63 -1.98
CA GLN A 81 -20.61 -6.54 -2.21
C GLN A 81 -20.16 -8.01 -2.25
N CYS A 82 -19.02 -8.30 -2.91
CA CYS A 82 -18.47 -9.65 -2.94
C CYS A 82 -18.05 -10.15 -1.54
N LEU A 83 -17.39 -9.29 -0.74
CA LEU A 83 -17.03 -9.62 0.65
C LEU A 83 -18.27 -9.88 1.51
N LYS A 84 -19.31 -9.05 1.37
CA LYS A 84 -20.59 -9.27 2.08
C LYS A 84 -21.23 -10.59 1.69
N ALA A 85 -21.39 -10.87 0.39
CA ALA A 85 -21.99 -12.12 -0.08
C ALA A 85 -21.18 -13.36 0.31
N ALA A 86 -19.85 -13.28 0.31
CA ALA A 86 -19.00 -14.36 0.83
C ALA A 86 -19.20 -14.56 2.33
N ALA A 87 -19.23 -13.49 3.13
CA ALA A 87 -19.45 -13.55 4.57
C ALA A 87 -20.85 -14.08 4.93
N ASP A 88 -21.88 -13.70 4.19
CA ASP A 88 -23.24 -14.17 4.40
C ASP A 88 -23.36 -15.66 4.04
N ALA A 89 -22.82 -16.09 2.90
CA ALA A 89 -22.79 -17.51 2.52
C ALA A 89 -21.97 -18.38 3.51
N LEU A 90 -20.88 -17.84 4.07
CA LEU A 90 -20.12 -18.52 5.12
C LEU A 90 -20.93 -18.65 6.43
N LYS A 91 -21.72 -17.65 6.81
CA LYS A 91 -22.66 -17.77 7.95
C LYS A 91 -23.77 -18.80 7.71
N GLU A 92 -24.16 -19.00 6.46
CA GLU A 92 -25.10 -20.05 6.03
C GLU A 92 -24.46 -21.45 5.94
N GLY A 93 -23.24 -21.66 6.46
CA GLY A 93 -22.54 -22.95 6.45
C GLY A 93 -21.96 -23.36 5.09
N LYS A 94 -22.01 -22.49 4.07
CA LYS A 94 -21.57 -22.82 2.70
C LYS A 94 -20.06 -22.60 2.54
N SER A 95 -19.42 -23.41 1.70
CA SER A 95 -18.08 -23.11 1.17
C SER A 95 -18.20 -22.11 0.01
N VAL A 96 -17.20 -21.26 -0.22
CA VAL A 96 -17.34 -20.14 -1.17
C VAL A 96 -16.27 -20.15 -2.27
N LEU A 97 -16.73 -19.90 -3.51
CA LEU A 97 -15.89 -19.73 -4.69
C LEU A 97 -15.88 -18.25 -5.09
N ILE A 98 -14.75 -17.56 -4.90
CA ILE A 98 -14.59 -16.14 -5.24
C ILE A 98 -14.19 -16.03 -6.72
N ASP A 99 -15.18 -15.93 -7.61
CA ASP A 99 -15.00 -15.77 -9.05
C ASP A 99 -14.75 -14.30 -9.41
N ARG A 100 -13.47 -13.90 -9.31
CA ARG A 100 -12.96 -12.58 -9.66
C ARG A 100 -11.54 -12.71 -10.21
N CYS A 101 -11.01 -11.72 -10.93
CA CYS A 101 -9.67 -11.83 -11.51
C CYS A 101 -8.54 -11.94 -10.46
N ASN A 102 -8.60 -11.18 -9.36
CA ASN A 102 -7.76 -11.32 -8.15
C ASN A 102 -6.23 -11.37 -8.39
N LEU A 103 -5.75 -10.75 -9.48
CA LEU A 103 -4.38 -10.90 -9.98
C LEU A 103 -3.29 -10.23 -9.12
N GLU A 104 -3.68 -9.27 -8.28
CA GLU A 104 -2.81 -8.51 -7.38
C GLU A 104 -3.08 -8.92 -5.93
N ARG A 105 -2.07 -8.93 -5.06
CA ARG A 105 -2.19 -9.34 -3.64
C ARG A 105 -3.24 -8.53 -2.87
N GLU A 106 -3.30 -7.23 -3.14
CA GLU A 106 -4.23 -6.26 -2.53
C GLU A 106 -5.69 -6.54 -2.93
N GLN A 107 -5.90 -7.25 -4.05
CA GLN A 107 -7.24 -7.70 -4.45
C GLN A 107 -7.69 -8.91 -3.64
N ARG A 108 -6.75 -9.78 -3.20
CA ARG A 108 -6.98 -11.02 -2.45
C ARG A 108 -7.07 -10.81 -0.94
N SER A 109 -6.28 -9.87 -0.41
CA SER A 109 -6.07 -9.65 1.05
C SER A 109 -7.32 -9.75 1.91
N ASP A 110 -8.41 -9.09 1.52
CA ASP A 110 -9.61 -8.98 2.35
C ASP A 110 -10.45 -10.25 2.33
N PHE A 111 -10.38 -11.05 1.25
CA PHE A 111 -10.98 -12.38 1.19
C PHE A 111 -10.18 -13.40 2.00
N VAL A 112 -8.84 -13.27 2.02
CA VAL A 112 -8.00 -14.10 2.89
C VAL A 112 -8.26 -13.78 4.36
N LYS A 113 -8.29 -12.49 4.72
CA LYS A 113 -8.69 -12.04 6.07
C LYS A 113 -10.06 -12.59 6.46
N LEU A 114 -11.07 -12.50 5.58
CA LEU A 114 -12.41 -13.03 5.84
C LEU A 114 -12.38 -14.52 6.19
N GLY A 115 -11.66 -15.33 5.40
CA GLY A 115 -11.51 -16.77 5.66
C GLY A 115 -10.83 -17.06 7.00
N CYS A 116 -9.75 -16.35 7.32
CA CYS A 116 -9.07 -16.47 8.63
C CYS A 116 -10.00 -16.06 9.79
N THR A 117 -10.80 -15.00 9.66
CA THR A 117 -11.73 -14.54 10.69
C THR A 117 -12.82 -15.58 11.00
N VAL A 118 -13.28 -16.34 10.00
CA VAL A 118 -14.26 -17.44 10.19
C VAL A 118 -13.62 -18.81 10.37
N GLN A 119 -12.29 -18.88 10.51
CA GLN A 119 -11.51 -20.13 10.67
C GLN A 119 -11.70 -21.16 9.53
N ALA A 120 -12.06 -20.70 8.32
CA ALA A 120 -12.20 -21.53 7.13
C ALA A 120 -10.84 -21.77 6.45
N ASP A 121 -10.66 -22.91 5.79
CA ASP A 121 -9.46 -23.16 4.99
C ASP A 121 -9.42 -22.22 3.78
N VAL A 122 -8.37 -21.41 3.64
CA VAL A 122 -8.24 -20.42 2.56
C VAL A 122 -7.34 -20.95 1.45
N HIS A 123 -7.93 -21.23 0.29
CA HIS A 123 -7.22 -21.79 -0.87
C HIS A 123 -7.13 -20.76 -2.00
N ALA A 124 -6.04 -20.83 -2.77
CA ALA A 124 -5.93 -20.19 -4.08
C ALA A 124 -5.94 -21.22 -5.21
N VAL A 125 -6.72 -20.95 -6.26
CA VAL A 125 -6.59 -21.63 -7.57
C VAL A 125 -6.08 -20.60 -8.57
N PHE A 126 -4.88 -20.82 -9.10
CA PHE A 126 -4.16 -19.88 -9.94
C PHE A 126 -4.14 -20.36 -11.39
N LEU A 127 -5.03 -19.81 -12.20
CA LEU A 127 -5.19 -20.14 -13.62
C LEU A 127 -4.17 -19.33 -14.43
N ASP A 128 -2.94 -19.84 -14.51
CA ASP A 128 -1.79 -19.29 -15.22
C ASP A 128 -1.67 -19.83 -16.65
N LEU A 129 -2.79 -19.78 -17.39
CA LEU A 129 -2.82 -20.19 -18.78
C LEU A 129 -2.13 -19.15 -19.68
N PRO A 130 -1.47 -19.57 -20.78
CA PRO A 130 -0.79 -18.66 -21.71
C PRO A 130 -1.70 -17.53 -22.20
N ALA A 131 -1.15 -16.32 -22.30
CA ALA A 131 -1.89 -15.11 -22.70
C ALA A 131 -2.69 -15.30 -24.00
N LYS A 132 -2.10 -15.97 -25.01
CA LYS A 132 -2.74 -16.27 -26.30
C LYS A 132 -4.04 -17.09 -26.14
N VAL A 133 -4.06 -18.06 -25.22
CA VAL A 133 -5.24 -18.88 -24.92
C VAL A 133 -6.31 -18.03 -24.23
N CYS A 134 -5.93 -17.27 -23.21
CA CYS A 134 -6.84 -16.36 -22.49
C CYS A 134 -7.47 -15.30 -23.41
N ILE A 135 -6.68 -14.73 -24.35
CA ILE A 135 -7.17 -13.76 -25.35
C ILE A 135 -8.12 -14.45 -26.33
N SER A 136 -7.74 -15.59 -26.91
CA SER A 136 -8.58 -16.35 -27.83
C SER A 136 -9.95 -16.66 -27.22
N ARG A 137 -9.97 -17.19 -25.98
CA ARG A 137 -11.20 -17.47 -25.22
C ARG A 137 -12.00 -16.24 -24.85
N SER A 138 -11.36 -15.08 -24.66
CA SER A 138 -12.07 -13.83 -24.37
C SER A 138 -12.69 -13.22 -25.63
N VAL A 139 -12.05 -13.38 -26.79
CA VAL A 139 -12.55 -12.88 -28.09
C VAL A 139 -13.66 -13.78 -28.65
N SER A 140 -13.60 -15.10 -28.41
CA SER A 140 -14.59 -16.06 -28.93
C SER A 140 -15.88 -16.17 -28.10
N ARG A 141 -16.06 -15.36 -27.05
CA ARG A 141 -17.25 -15.41 -26.17
C ARG A 141 -18.42 -14.65 -26.79
N THR A 142 -19.53 -15.35 -26.98
CA THR A 142 -20.81 -14.82 -27.50
C THR A 142 -21.83 -14.48 -26.41
N SER A 143 -21.65 -14.98 -25.18
CA SER A 143 -22.49 -14.67 -24.01
C SER A 143 -21.76 -13.83 -22.96
N HIS A 144 -22.47 -12.90 -22.33
CA HIS A 144 -21.88 -11.81 -21.53
C HIS A 144 -22.22 -11.88 -20.04
N GLU A 145 -21.17 -11.80 -19.21
CA GLU A 145 -21.24 -11.24 -17.84
C GLU A 145 -20.25 -10.05 -17.69
N GLY A 146 -19.04 -10.16 -18.27
CA GLY A 146 -17.94 -9.19 -18.10
C GLY A 146 -17.74 -8.11 -19.18
N ASN A 147 -18.61 -8.04 -20.20
CA ASN A 147 -18.68 -6.95 -21.20
C ASN A 147 -17.36 -6.61 -21.97
N VAL A 148 -16.52 -7.61 -22.28
CA VAL A 148 -15.26 -7.43 -23.05
C VAL A 148 -15.39 -8.06 -24.44
N GLN A 149 -15.33 -7.25 -25.50
CA GLN A 149 -15.53 -7.69 -26.89
C GLN A 149 -14.37 -7.30 -27.81
N GLY A 150 -14.08 -8.14 -28.80
CA GLY A 150 -13.13 -7.84 -29.89
C GLY A 150 -11.70 -7.48 -29.43
N GLY A 151 -11.05 -6.57 -30.14
CA GLY A 151 -9.66 -6.15 -29.86
C GLY A 151 -9.43 -5.59 -28.44
N MET A 152 -10.48 -5.08 -27.79
CA MET A 152 -10.42 -4.63 -26.40
C MET A 152 -10.13 -5.79 -25.43
N ALA A 153 -10.58 -7.01 -25.72
CA ALA A 153 -10.27 -8.18 -24.89
C ALA A 153 -8.76 -8.50 -24.88
N ALA A 154 -8.09 -8.39 -26.03
CA ALA A 154 -6.64 -8.56 -26.11
C ALA A 154 -5.89 -7.50 -25.29
N MET A 155 -6.31 -6.23 -25.38
CA MET A 155 -5.75 -5.13 -24.58
C MET A 155 -5.97 -5.33 -23.08
N VAL A 156 -7.19 -5.73 -22.65
CA VAL A 156 -7.52 -5.92 -21.24
C VAL A 156 -6.75 -7.08 -20.63
N VAL A 157 -6.67 -8.24 -21.30
CA VAL A 157 -5.89 -9.39 -20.83
C VAL A 157 -4.41 -9.03 -20.73
N ASN A 158 -3.82 -8.42 -21.77
CA ASN A 158 -2.42 -8.00 -21.73
C ASN A 158 -2.14 -6.93 -20.68
N ARG A 159 -3.08 -5.99 -20.42
CA ARG A 159 -2.96 -5.01 -19.34
C ARG A 159 -2.97 -5.69 -17.97
N MET A 160 -3.90 -6.61 -17.75
CA MET A 160 -4.05 -7.32 -16.47
C MET A 160 -2.86 -8.26 -16.19
N LEU A 161 -2.26 -8.86 -17.21
CA LEU A 161 -1.07 -9.71 -17.05
C LEU A 161 0.19 -8.95 -16.64
N LYS A 162 0.30 -7.63 -16.92
CA LYS A 162 1.49 -6.83 -16.54
C LYS A 162 1.71 -6.71 -15.03
N ASN A 163 0.63 -6.64 -14.25
CA ASN A 163 0.66 -6.50 -12.80
C ASN A 163 0.45 -7.83 -12.06
N LYS A 164 0.50 -8.97 -12.78
CA LYS A 164 0.16 -10.28 -12.25
C LYS A 164 1.15 -10.70 -11.15
N GLN A 165 0.63 -10.90 -9.95
CA GLN A 165 1.36 -11.46 -8.81
C GLN A 165 0.82 -12.86 -8.51
N ALA A 166 1.66 -13.88 -8.62
CA ALA A 166 1.32 -15.22 -8.17
C ALA A 166 0.99 -15.20 -6.65
N PRO A 167 -0.03 -15.95 -6.19
CA PRO A 167 -0.30 -16.08 -4.77
C PRO A 167 0.87 -16.76 -4.06
N LEU A 168 1.16 -16.34 -2.82
CA LEU A 168 2.16 -16.93 -1.93
C LEU A 168 1.50 -17.41 -0.63
N LEU A 169 2.01 -18.48 -0.01
CA LEU A 169 1.50 -18.96 1.28
C LEU A 169 1.56 -17.87 2.37
N THR A 170 2.56 -16.98 2.30
CA THR A 170 2.72 -15.81 3.17
C THR A 170 1.59 -14.78 3.08
N GLU A 171 0.66 -14.90 2.11
CA GLU A 171 -0.56 -14.08 2.06
C GLU A 171 -1.65 -14.58 3.02
N GLY A 172 -1.50 -15.77 3.59
CA GLY A 172 -2.49 -16.44 4.45
C GLY A 172 -3.22 -17.62 3.78
N PHE A 173 -2.74 -18.10 2.63
CA PHE A 173 -3.27 -19.31 1.99
C PHE A 173 -2.74 -20.57 2.66
N SER A 174 -3.63 -21.50 3.05
CA SER A 174 -3.24 -22.85 3.45
C SER A 174 -2.83 -23.69 2.24
N ARG A 175 -3.52 -23.52 1.09
CA ARG A 175 -3.28 -24.27 -0.15
C ARG A 175 -3.22 -23.36 -1.38
N ILE A 176 -2.29 -23.62 -2.28
CA ILE A 176 -2.19 -22.96 -3.59
C ILE A 176 -2.11 -24.03 -4.69
N THR A 177 -3.04 -23.99 -5.65
CA THR A 177 -3.07 -24.88 -6.81
C THR A 177 -2.79 -24.08 -8.08
N PHE A 178 -1.66 -24.33 -8.73
CA PHE A 178 -1.31 -23.77 -10.04
C PHE A 178 -1.96 -24.61 -11.14
N CYS A 179 -2.66 -23.95 -12.07
CA CYS A 179 -3.18 -24.54 -13.28
C CYS A 179 -2.57 -23.82 -14.49
N THR A 180 -1.84 -24.54 -15.33
CA THR A 180 -1.12 -23.97 -16.49
C THR A 180 -1.72 -24.34 -17.84
N ASP A 181 -2.56 -25.38 -17.85
CA ASP A 181 -3.28 -25.93 -18.99
C ASP A 181 -4.68 -26.41 -18.54
N ASP A 182 -5.50 -26.91 -19.48
CA ASP A 182 -6.87 -27.34 -19.18
C ASP A 182 -6.94 -28.66 -18.39
N ASP A 183 -5.92 -29.51 -18.49
CA ASP A 183 -5.83 -30.74 -17.70
C ASP A 183 -5.58 -30.41 -16.23
N ASP A 184 -4.72 -29.43 -15.93
CA ASP A 184 -4.54 -28.90 -14.58
C ASP A 184 -5.85 -28.27 -14.04
N ILE A 185 -6.61 -27.56 -14.89
CA ILE A 185 -7.94 -27.02 -14.51
C ILE A 185 -8.88 -28.18 -14.18
N LYS A 186 -8.98 -29.19 -15.04
CA LYS A 186 -9.87 -30.34 -14.86
C LYS A 186 -9.57 -31.09 -13.56
N LYS A 187 -8.30 -31.45 -13.32
CA LYS A 187 -7.87 -32.12 -12.07
C LYS A 187 -8.24 -31.31 -10.83
N ALA A 188 -8.15 -29.98 -10.90
CA ALA A 188 -8.56 -29.11 -9.81
C ALA A 188 -10.10 -29.09 -9.66
N VAL A 189 -10.88 -29.02 -10.75
CA VAL A 189 -12.35 -29.16 -10.70
C VAL A 189 -12.77 -30.47 -10.06
N ASP A 190 -12.20 -31.60 -10.50
CA ASP A 190 -12.52 -32.94 -9.99
C ASP A 190 -12.24 -33.01 -8.48
N MET A 191 -11.10 -32.46 -8.03
CA MET A 191 -10.69 -32.40 -6.62
C MET A 191 -11.64 -31.56 -5.74
N TYR A 192 -12.07 -30.38 -6.20
CA TYR A 192 -12.98 -29.52 -5.43
C TYR A 192 -14.44 -30.01 -5.49
N SER A 193 -14.85 -30.64 -6.59
CA SER A 193 -16.16 -31.29 -6.75
C SER A 193 -16.32 -32.47 -5.80
N ALA A 194 -15.27 -33.27 -5.61
CA ALA A 194 -15.28 -34.45 -4.72
C ALA A 194 -15.08 -34.12 -3.22
N LEU A 195 -14.99 -32.83 -2.85
CA LEU A 195 -14.65 -32.42 -1.49
C LEU A 195 -15.89 -32.47 -0.56
N GLY A 196 -16.09 -33.59 0.14
CA GLY A 196 -17.18 -33.76 1.12
C GLY A 196 -17.14 -32.78 2.31
N PRO A 197 -18.21 -32.67 3.11
CA PRO A 197 -18.41 -31.59 4.10
C PRO A 197 -17.34 -31.49 5.19
N SER A 198 -16.88 -32.61 5.73
CA SER A 198 -15.84 -32.65 6.78
C SER A 198 -14.42 -32.87 6.22
N HIS A 199 -14.27 -33.03 4.90
CA HIS A 199 -12.98 -33.23 4.25
C HIS A 199 -12.20 -31.91 4.10
N SER A 200 -10.89 -31.95 4.32
CA SER A 200 -9.94 -30.86 4.02
C SER A 200 -8.89 -31.34 3.01
N LEU A 201 -8.25 -30.41 2.29
CA LEU A 201 -7.20 -30.70 1.33
C LEU A 201 -5.83 -30.40 1.93
N ALA A 202 -4.80 -31.15 1.51
CA ALA A 202 -3.44 -30.92 1.96
C ALA A 202 -2.97 -29.47 1.71
N SER A 203 -2.36 -28.87 2.74
CA SER A 203 -1.75 -27.55 2.69
C SER A 203 -0.44 -27.56 1.88
N GLY A 204 -0.04 -26.40 1.36
CA GLY A 204 1.17 -26.22 0.54
C GLY A 204 0.90 -25.75 -0.89
N VAL A 205 1.90 -25.90 -1.76
CA VAL A 205 1.85 -25.46 -3.18
C VAL A 205 1.85 -26.68 -4.10
N PHE A 206 0.91 -26.70 -5.05
CA PHE A 206 0.65 -27.83 -5.94
C PHE A 206 0.58 -27.35 -7.40
N GLY A 207 1.01 -28.19 -8.35
CA GLY A 207 0.97 -27.90 -9.80
C GLY A 207 2.03 -26.90 -10.29
N GLN A 208 2.89 -26.38 -9.41
CA GLN A 208 3.91 -25.39 -9.79
C GLN A 208 5.06 -26.04 -10.57
N LYS A 209 4.99 -25.99 -11.91
CA LYS A 209 6.09 -26.39 -12.80
C LYS A 209 7.30 -25.46 -12.55
N SER A 210 8.45 -26.02 -12.20
CA SER A 210 9.66 -25.22 -11.91
C SER A 210 10.14 -24.52 -13.18
N LYS A 211 10.29 -23.19 -13.11
CA LYS A 211 11.06 -22.47 -14.13
C LYS A 211 12.53 -22.81 -13.90
N GLY A 212 13.18 -23.40 -14.90
CA GLY A 212 14.60 -23.75 -14.85
C GLY A 212 15.50 -22.51 -14.66
N PRO A 213 16.80 -22.70 -14.39
CA PRO A 213 17.70 -21.61 -14.03
C PRO A 213 17.78 -20.55 -15.14
N VAL A 214 17.39 -19.32 -14.82
CA VAL A 214 17.63 -18.16 -15.68
C VAL A 214 19.10 -17.81 -15.57
N GLN A 215 19.89 -18.10 -16.61
CA GLN A 215 21.30 -17.72 -16.65
C GLN A 215 21.45 -16.20 -16.57
N THR A 216 22.13 -15.73 -15.54
CA THR A 216 22.62 -14.35 -15.40
C THR A 216 23.76 -14.08 -16.36
N GLY A 217 23.43 -13.67 -17.60
CA GLY A 217 24.41 -13.24 -18.60
C GLY A 217 25.02 -11.87 -18.28
N ILE A 218 26.22 -11.86 -17.70
CA ILE A 218 27.03 -10.65 -17.49
C ILE A 218 27.92 -10.41 -18.73
N MET A 219 27.91 -9.16 -19.22
CA MET A 219 28.87 -8.54 -20.15
C MET A 219 29.16 -9.19 -21.52
N LYS A 220 28.75 -8.46 -22.58
CA LYS A 220 29.68 -8.12 -23.69
C LYS A 220 29.24 -6.84 -24.41
N PHE A 221 29.94 -5.75 -24.15
CA PHE A 221 29.96 -4.52 -24.96
C PHE A 221 31.40 -4.28 -25.42
N LEU A 222 31.57 -3.48 -26.49
CA LEU A 222 32.80 -3.32 -27.31
C LEU A 222 33.04 -4.53 -28.23
N LYS A 223 32.91 -4.42 -29.56
CA LYS A 223 33.57 -3.42 -30.43
C LYS A 223 32.69 -3.05 -31.64
N LYS A 224 32.87 -1.85 -32.18
CA LYS A 224 32.17 -1.26 -33.34
C LYS A 224 33.08 -1.28 -34.57
N ALA A 225 32.56 -1.69 -35.74
CA ALA A 225 32.88 -1.15 -37.09
C ALA A 225 32.09 -1.87 -38.20
N ASP A 226 31.16 -1.13 -38.82
CA ASP A 226 30.96 -0.90 -40.26
C ASP A 226 30.47 -1.97 -41.30
N THR A 227 29.71 -1.40 -42.25
CA THR A 227 29.41 -1.83 -43.65
C THR A 227 28.38 -2.92 -44.00
N SER A 228 27.18 -2.43 -44.35
CA SER A 228 26.45 -2.59 -45.64
C SER A 228 25.78 -3.92 -46.11
N SER A 229 24.62 -3.67 -46.76
CA SER A 229 23.98 -4.42 -47.87
C SER A 229 23.44 -5.85 -47.68
N VAL A 230 22.12 -5.92 -47.47
CA VAL A 230 21.12 -6.58 -48.35
C VAL A 230 21.64 -7.66 -49.32
N ASN A 231 21.21 -8.93 -49.15
CA ASN A 231 20.36 -9.58 -50.16
C ASN A 231 19.64 -10.87 -49.71
N LYS A 232 18.70 -11.32 -50.56
CA LYS A 232 17.75 -12.42 -50.34
C LYS A 232 18.37 -13.83 -50.48
N SER A 233 17.73 -14.81 -49.84
CA SER A 233 16.99 -15.93 -50.48
C SER A 233 17.22 -17.33 -49.88
N SER A 234 16.08 -18.00 -49.64
CA SER A 234 15.73 -19.38 -50.00
C SER A 234 16.73 -20.55 -49.82
N GLY A 235 16.22 -21.63 -49.20
CA GLY A 235 16.37 -22.97 -49.81
C GLY A 235 16.89 -24.13 -48.92
N THR A 236 15.94 -24.88 -48.35
CA THR A 236 15.88 -26.36 -48.38
C THR A 236 17.00 -27.23 -47.77
N MET A 237 16.59 -27.99 -46.73
CA MET A 237 16.94 -29.38 -46.33
C MET A 237 18.26 -30.05 -46.81
N VAL A 238 18.92 -30.82 -45.92
CA VAL A 238 19.01 -32.31 -45.96
C VAL A 238 20.07 -32.86 -44.96
N THR A 239 19.57 -33.63 -43.97
CA THR A 239 20.13 -34.81 -43.25
C THR A 239 21.59 -34.92 -42.75
N SER A 240 21.70 -35.08 -41.42
CA SER A 240 22.43 -36.14 -40.64
C SER A 240 23.88 -36.58 -40.93
N SER A 241 24.69 -36.57 -39.85
CA SER A 241 25.40 -37.75 -39.29
C SER A 241 25.85 -37.41 -37.84
N GLU A 242 25.39 -38.13 -36.82
CA GLU A 242 26.12 -39.21 -36.10
C GLU A 242 27.42 -38.74 -35.40
N ARG A 243 27.38 -38.50 -34.07
CA ARG A 243 27.64 -39.49 -32.98
C ARG A 243 29.08 -40.05 -32.95
N LYS A 244 29.85 -39.73 -31.90
CA LYS A 244 30.16 -40.66 -30.77
C LYS A 244 31.12 -40.08 -29.70
N THR A 245 30.88 -40.52 -28.46
CA THR A 245 31.80 -40.82 -27.30
C THR A 245 33.19 -40.15 -27.20
N GLY A 246 33.70 -39.82 -26.00
CA GLY A 246 33.21 -40.05 -24.63
C GLY A 246 34.33 -39.91 -23.58
N GLN A 247 34.04 -40.20 -22.30
CA GLN A 247 34.96 -40.47 -21.17
C GLN A 247 36.06 -39.42 -20.85
N GLN A 248 36.01 -38.70 -19.71
CA GLN A 248 36.19 -39.10 -18.29
C GLN A 248 37.60 -38.79 -17.75
N ASN A 249 37.61 -37.99 -16.68
CA ASN A 249 38.45 -38.06 -15.47
C ASN A 249 39.98 -38.23 -15.55
N THR A 250 40.71 -37.22 -15.03
CA THR A 250 41.72 -37.31 -13.95
C THR A 250 42.28 -35.90 -13.67
N THR A 251 42.96 -35.54 -12.59
CA THR A 251 42.87 -35.84 -11.14
C THR A 251 43.65 -34.71 -10.41
N LEU A 252 43.27 -34.40 -9.16
CA LEU A 252 43.93 -33.41 -8.29
C LEU A 252 45.43 -33.70 -8.05
N LYS A 253 46.26 -32.67 -7.79
CA LYS A 253 47.00 -32.53 -6.51
C LYS A 253 47.72 -31.19 -6.31
N GLN A 254 48.30 -31.07 -5.12
CA GLN A 254 48.61 -29.90 -4.29
C GLN A 254 50.08 -29.99 -3.80
N GLU A 255 50.65 -28.88 -3.28
CA GLU A 255 51.67 -28.76 -2.20
C GLU A 255 53.00 -27.98 -2.46
N ASN A 256 53.08 -26.78 -1.85
CA ASN A 256 54.04 -26.28 -0.81
C ASN A 256 55.60 -26.17 -0.95
N LEU A 257 56.12 -25.18 -0.19
CA LEU A 257 57.49 -24.98 0.40
C LEU A 257 58.64 -24.48 -0.54
N GLU A 258 59.62 -23.64 -0.16
CA GLU A 258 59.86 -22.72 1.01
C GLU A 258 61.05 -21.71 0.73
N ALA A 259 61.33 -20.79 1.67
CA ALA A 259 62.57 -19.98 1.91
C ALA A 259 62.95 -18.81 0.93
N GLY A 260 63.62 -17.72 1.37
CA GLY A 260 63.97 -17.25 2.73
C GLY A 260 64.91 -15.99 2.79
N GLY A 261 64.84 -15.23 3.89
CA GLY A 261 65.82 -14.21 4.38
C GLY A 261 65.91 -12.83 3.67
N ALA A 262 66.54 -11.78 4.22
CA ALA A 262 66.78 -11.34 5.62
C ALA A 262 67.43 -9.93 5.63
N CYS A 263 67.02 -9.00 6.52
CA CYS A 263 67.90 -7.95 7.08
C CYS A 263 67.27 -7.32 8.35
N SER A 264 68.10 -6.77 9.24
CA SER A 264 67.75 -6.33 10.61
C SER A 264 68.39 -4.98 10.92
N MET A 265 67.78 -4.17 11.79
CA MET A 265 68.47 -3.52 12.92
C MET A 265 67.46 -3.03 13.98
N GLN A 266 67.90 -3.02 15.24
CA GLN A 266 67.13 -2.73 16.45
C GLN A 266 67.66 -1.47 17.14
N VAL A 267 66.80 -0.73 17.87
CA VAL A 267 67.16 -0.08 19.15
C VAL A 267 65.94 -0.13 20.09
N GLU A 268 66.19 -0.46 21.36
CA GLU A 268 65.17 -0.57 22.43
C GLU A 268 64.90 0.79 23.13
N LYS A 269 63.72 1.00 23.75
CA LYS A 269 63.49 0.87 25.21
C LYS A 269 62.30 1.68 25.76
N LYS A 270 61.55 1.01 26.66
CA LYS A 270 60.87 1.51 27.87
C LYS A 270 59.67 2.49 27.77
N LEU A 271 58.49 1.90 27.97
CA LEU A 271 57.43 2.28 28.93
C LEU A 271 57.02 3.76 29.03
N ASP A 272 55.82 4.09 28.53
CA ASP A 272 54.78 4.71 29.36
C ASP A 272 53.36 4.53 28.78
N ASN A 273 52.33 4.84 29.58
CA ASN A 273 50.92 4.63 29.27
C ASN A 273 50.42 5.38 28.03
N LEU A 274 49.65 4.72 27.16
CA LEU A 274 48.49 5.33 26.49
C LEU A 274 47.49 4.26 25.99
N LYS A 275 46.20 4.48 26.31
CA LYS A 275 45.09 3.76 25.69
C LYS A 275 44.79 4.45 24.36
N GLU A 276 44.85 3.73 23.24
CA GLU A 276 44.14 4.16 22.03
C GLU A 276 43.19 3.07 21.53
N LYS A 277 41.94 3.49 21.32
CA LYS A 277 40.91 2.77 20.59
C LYS A 277 40.92 3.30 19.17
N GLY A 278 40.82 2.42 18.18
CA GLY A 278 40.39 2.77 16.83
C GLY A 278 39.55 1.63 16.25
N GLU A 279 38.49 1.86 15.48
CA GLU A 279 37.70 3.09 15.38
C GLU A 279 36.32 2.68 14.85
N GLN A 280 35.29 2.74 15.70
CA GLN A 280 33.90 2.60 15.27
C GLN A 280 33.27 3.98 15.38
N SER A 281 33.06 4.64 14.25
CA SER A 281 32.36 5.92 14.13
C SER A 281 30.86 5.75 14.42
N LYS A 282 30.54 5.48 15.69
CA LYS A 282 29.23 5.80 16.27
C LYS A 282 29.17 7.32 16.40
N GLU A 283 28.72 7.96 15.32
CA GLU A 283 28.37 9.37 15.29
C GLU A 283 27.26 9.61 16.32
N ARG A 284 27.66 10.08 17.51
CA ARG A 284 26.73 10.48 18.56
C ARG A 284 26.13 11.81 18.13
N VAL A 285 24.87 11.78 17.72
CA VAL A 285 24.06 13.00 17.51
C VAL A 285 24.22 13.89 18.74
N SER A 286 24.68 15.12 18.50
CA SER A 286 24.86 16.14 19.52
C SER A 286 23.55 16.41 20.27
N SER A 287 23.63 16.94 21.49
CA SER A 287 22.46 17.32 22.29
C SER A 287 21.65 18.41 21.58
N ASP A 288 20.64 17.96 20.84
CA ASP A 288 19.89 18.76 19.87
C ASP A 288 18.85 19.63 20.58
N THR A 289 19.00 20.96 20.51
CA THR A 289 17.93 21.90 20.84
C THR A 289 16.75 21.59 19.93
N SER A 290 15.59 21.26 20.49
CA SER A 290 14.53 20.47 19.82
C SER A 290 14.07 21.00 18.45
N LEU A 291 14.75 20.57 17.38
CA LEU A 291 14.40 20.91 16.00
C LEU A 291 13.08 20.25 15.61
N CYS A 292 12.09 21.05 15.22
CA CYS A 292 10.88 20.49 14.64
C CYS A 292 11.25 19.76 13.34
N THR A 293 10.89 18.49 13.23
CA THR A 293 11.35 17.59 12.17
C THR A 293 10.18 17.10 11.32
N LEU A 294 10.24 17.37 10.00
CA LEU A 294 9.33 16.83 8.99
C LEU A 294 9.97 15.63 8.29
N ALA A 295 9.33 14.47 8.38
CA ALA A 295 9.59 13.37 7.46
C ALA A 295 8.65 13.43 6.26
N PHE A 296 9.17 13.23 5.04
CA PHE A 296 8.35 13.22 3.84
C PHE A 296 8.81 12.14 2.85
N PRO A 297 7.89 11.47 2.13
CA PRO A 297 8.24 10.55 1.06
C PRO A 297 8.55 11.31 -0.22
N SER A 298 9.15 10.64 -1.20
CA SER A 298 9.25 11.21 -2.55
C SER A 298 7.86 11.29 -3.19
N ILE A 299 7.40 12.51 -3.45
CA ILE A 299 6.08 12.77 -4.05
C ILE A 299 6.09 12.41 -5.54
N SER A 300 5.00 11.78 -5.99
CA SER A 300 4.71 11.37 -7.38
C SER A 300 5.60 10.30 -8.04
N THR A 301 6.71 9.88 -7.45
CA THR A 301 7.70 9.00 -8.09
C THR A 301 7.35 7.51 -8.15
N ALA A 302 6.31 7.07 -7.45
CA ALA A 302 5.81 5.69 -7.48
C ALA A 302 4.53 5.57 -8.32
N ASP A 303 3.37 5.60 -7.68
CA ASP A 303 2.02 5.45 -8.27
C ASP A 303 1.74 6.39 -9.46
N PHE A 304 2.27 7.60 -9.40
CA PHE A 304 2.09 8.66 -10.39
C PHE A 304 3.22 8.70 -11.43
N GLN A 305 4.20 7.79 -11.36
CA GLN A 305 5.19 7.52 -12.39
C GLN A 305 6.04 8.73 -12.82
N PHE A 306 6.28 9.68 -11.92
CA PHE A 306 7.13 10.83 -12.19
C PHE A 306 8.61 10.42 -12.25
N ASP A 307 9.33 10.89 -13.27
CA ASP A 307 10.75 10.60 -13.49
C ASP A 307 11.65 10.94 -12.27
N LEU A 308 12.46 9.97 -11.85
CA LEU A 308 13.28 10.06 -10.64
C LEU A 308 14.39 11.11 -10.73
N GLU A 309 14.92 11.35 -11.93
CA GLU A 309 15.97 12.36 -12.11
C GLU A 309 15.43 13.77 -11.91
N LYS A 310 14.32 14.10 -12.57
CA LYS A 310 13.65 15.40 -12.39
C LYS A 310 13.08 15.56 -10.98
N ALA A 311 12.51 14.50 -10.41
CA ALA A 311 11.99 14.56 -9.04
C ALA A 311 13.10 14.84 -8.00
N SER A 312 14.27 14.18 -8.11
CA SER A 312 15.38 14.41 -7.17
C SER A 312 15.98 15.82 -7.29
N GLU A 313 15.99 16.41 -8.49
CA GLU A 313 16.37 17.80 -8.70
C GLU A 313 15.39 18.77 -8.02
N VAL A 314 14.08 18.62 -8.27
CA VAL A 314 13.03 19.44 -7.64
C VAL A 314 13.01 19.28 -6.11
N ILE A 315 13.25 18.07 -5.58
CA ILE A 315 13.37 17.82 -4.13
C ILE A 315 14.54 18.61 -3.54
N VAL A 316 15.74 18.49 -4.13
CA VAL A 316 16.94 19.15 -3.60
C VAL A 316 16.83 20.67 -3.72
N ASP A 317 16.27 21.20 -4.82
CA ASP A 317 15.93 22.62 -4.95
C ASP A 317 15.01 23.09 -3.81
N ALA A 318 13.80 22.55 -3.73
CA ALA A 318 12.79 23.02 -2.80
C ALA A 318 13.21 22.84 -1.32
N ALA A 319 13.90 21.74 -1.00
CA ALA A 319 14.41 21.51 0.36
C ALA A 319 15.53 22.51 0.72
N THR A 320 16.46 22.79 -0.21
CA THR A 320 17.53 23.77 0.01
C THR A 320 16.97 25.18 0.20
N ASP A 321 16.09 25.60 -0.71
CA ASP A 321 15.44 26.92 -0.66
C ASP A 321 14.63 27.13 0.63
N PHE A 322 14.09 26.05 1.22
CA PHE A 322 13.34 26.09 2.45
C PHE A 322 14.24 26.18 3.69
N VAL A 323 15.23 25.28 3.83
CA VAL A 323 16.09 25.27 5.04
C VAL A 323 16.98 26.52 5.16
N GLN A 324 17.22 27.22 4.04
CA GLN A 324 17.88 28.52 4.02
C GLN A 324 16.99 29.69 4.49
N LYS A 325 15.66 29.56 4.42
CA LYS A 325 14.70 30.62 4.79
C LYS A 325 14.12 30.48 6.19
N HIS A 326 14.17 29.28 6.76
CA HIS A 326 13.60 28.97 8.06
C HIS A 326 14.66 28.33 8.93
N ASP A 327 14.93 28.91 10.09
CA ASP A 327 15.77 28.30 11.13
C ASP A 327 14.97 27.30 11.98
N ASN A 328 15.68 26.53 12.81
CA ASN A 328 15.11 25.59 13.80
C ASN A 328 14.19 24.47 13.23
N VAL A 329 14.23 24.26 11.92
CA VAL A 329 13.53 23.17 11.22
C VAL A 329 14.49 22.18 10.58
N ARG A 330 14.07 20.91 10.55
CA ARG A 330 14.78 19.78 9.93
C ARG A 330 13.88 19.02 8.95
N LEU A 331 14.42 18.71 7.79
CA LEU A 331 13.77 18.00 6.69
C LEU A 331 14.38 16.60 6.51
N VAL A 332 13.54 15.57 6.41
CA VAL A 332 13.99 14.18 6.21
C VAL A 332 13.23 13.52 5.06
N LEU A 333 13.93 13.22 3.96
CA LEU A 333 13.35 12.43 2.87
C LEU A 333 13.42 10.93 3.21
N VAL A 334 12.27 10.26 3.26
CA VAL A 334 12.14 8.86 3.67
C VAL A 334 11.76 7.95 2.51
N ASP A 335 12.38 6.77 2.43
CA ASP A 335 11.91 5.64 1.62
C ASP A 335 12.24 4.30 2.31
N LEU A 336 11.50 3.24 1.97
CA LEU A 336 11.53 1.94 2.66
C LEU A 336 12.81 1.13 2.44
N SER A 337 13.54 1.40 1.34
CA SER A 337 14.60 0.52 0.85
C SER A 337 15.98 1.16 0.88
N GLN A 338 16.97 0.43 1.41
CA GLN A 338 18.39 0.78 1.31
C GLN A 338 18.86 0.88 -0.17
N LYS A 339 18.13 0.24 -1.09
CA LYS A 339 18.38 0.29 -2.55
C LYS A 339 17.52 1.33 -3.26
N SER A 340 16.95 2.30 -2.53
CA SER A 340 16.12 3.34 -3.13
C SER A 340 16.95 4.23 -4.07
N ARG A 341 16.61 4.18 -5.36
CA ARG A 341 17.24 5.04 -6.36
C ARG A 341 16.96 6.52 -6.08
N ILE A 342 15.77 6.88 -5.59
CA ILE A 342 15.46 8.29 -5.32
C ILE A 342 16.28 8.83 -4.14
N LEU A 343 16.48 8.05 -3.07
CA LEU A 343 17.35 8.47 -1.97
C LEU A 343 18.81 8.62 -2.43
N SER A 344 19.33 7.72 -3.28
CA SER A 344 20.67 7.86 -3.85
C SER A 344 20.80 9.16 -4.66
N LEU A 345 19.88 9.40 -5.61
CA LEU A 345 19.93 10.60 -6.44
C LEU A 345 19.80 11.89 -5.64
N VAL A 346 18.99 11.89 -4.58
CA VAL A 346 18.87 13.03 -3.67
C VAL A 346 20.16 13.22 -2.86
N LYS A 347 20.78 12.17 -2.31
CA LYS A 347 22.12 12.27 -1.67
C LYS A 347 23.17 12.86 -2.62
N ASP A 348 23.24 12.33 -3.85
CA ASP A 348 24.27 12.70 -4.84
C ASP A 348 24.09 14.13 -5.38
N LYS A 349 22.85 14.64 -5.43
CA LYS A 349 22.53 16.02 -5.81
C LYS A 349 22.64 16.98 -4.62
N ALA A 350 22.27 16.52 -3.43
CA ALA A 350 22.42 17.24 -2.17
C ALA A 350 23.89 17.55 -1.88
N ALA A 351 24.78 16.56 -1.94
CA ALA A 351 26.22 16.74 -1.66
C ALA A 351 26.94 17.74 -2.59
N LYS A 352 26.32 18.10 -3.73
CA LYS A 352 26.83 19.12 -4.67
C LYS A 352 26.36 20.54 -4.35
N LYS A 353 25.34 20.70 -3.51
CA LYS A 353 24.93 21.99 -2.96
C LYS A 353 25.57 22.15 -1.59
N SER A 354 26.24 23.28 -1.37
CA SER A 354 26.80 23.62 -0.06
C SER A 354 25.67 23.99 0.91
N PHE A 355 25.20 23.02 1.69
CA PHE A 355 24.20 23.22 2.73
C PHE A 355 24.46 22.33 3.95
N ASP A 356 23.81 22.65 5.06
CA ASP A 356 23.91 21.93 6.32
C ASP A 356 23.23 20.54 6.27
N SER A 357 24.05 19.49 6.18
CA SER A 357 23.62 18.09 6.15
C SER A 357 22.90 17.62 7.42
N SER A 358 22.99 18.35 8.54
CA SER A 358 22.20 18.04 9.74
C SER A 358 20.73 18.46 9.61
N ARG A 359 20.44 19.40 8.70
CA ARG A 359 19.12 20.04 8.53
C ARG A 359 18.31 19.50 7.36
N PHE A 360 18.96 18.91 6.34
CA PHE A 360 18.28 18.13 5.31
C PHE A 360 19.07 16.86 4.97
N PHE A 361 18.45 15.70 5.21
CA PHE A 361 19.04 14.41 4.86
C PHE A 361 18.01 13.38 4.42
N THR A 362 18.50 12.24 3.92
CA THR A 362 17.68 11.08 3.57
C THR A 362 17.73 10.02 4.66
N PHE A 363 16.62 9.37 4.96
CA PHE A 363 16.53 8.27 5.92
C PHE A 363 15.89 7.04 5.29
N VAL A 364 16.33 5.84 5.67
CA VAL A 364 15.74 4.58 5.19
C VAL A 364 14.90 3.97 6.29
N GLY A 365 13.60 3.88 6.05
CA GLY A 365 12.65 3.35 7.03
C GLY A 365 11.21 3.44 6.55
N ASP A 366 10.31 2.86 7.35
CA ASP A 366 8.88 3.09 7.21
C ASP A 366 8.53 4.42 7.88
N ILE A 367 7.92 5.35 7.13
CA ILE A 367 7.51 6.67 7.63
C ILE A 367 6.51 6.58 8.79
N THR A 368 5.87 5.42 8.97
CA THR A 368 4.94 5.13 10.07
C THR A 368 5.59 4.50 11.30
N GLN A 369 6.90 4.22 11.28
CA GLN A 369 7.67 3.56 12.36
C GLN A 369 9.06 4.19 12.54
N LEU A 370 9.19 5.50 12.27
CA LEU A 370 10.48 6.20 12.30
C LEU A 370 11.10 6.29 13.69
N HIS A 371 10.28 6.44 14.74
CA HIS A 371 10.76 6.50 16.10
C HIS A 371 10.96 5.08 16.66
N SER A 372 9.92 4.23 16.59
CA SER A 372 9.94 2.90 17.22
C SER A 372 10.93 1.92 16.59
N LYS A 373 11.20 2.02 15.29
CA LYS A 373 12.17 1.17 14.57
C LYS A 373 13.35 1.92 13.99
N GLY A 374 13.18 3.18 13.61
CA GLY A 374 14.26 4.00 13.05
C GLY A 374 15.09 4.75 14.09
N GLY A 375 14.59 4.94 15.32
CA GLY A 375 15.23 5.77 16.34
C GLY A 375 15.22 7.28 16.01
N LEU A 376 14.39 7.71 15.05
CA LEU A 376 14.30 9.09 14.56
C LEU A 376 12.92 9.67 14.85
N GLN A 377 12.85 10.64 15.76
CA GLN A 377 11.59 11.29 16.12
C GLN A 377 11.22 12.38 15.09
N CYS A 378 10.00 12.28 14.53
CA CYS A 378 9.46 13.22 13.55
C CYS A 378 8.03 13.64 13.95
N ASN A 379 7.88 14.84 14.50
CA ASN A 379 6.60 15.37 14.98
C ASN A 379 5.58 15.63 13.85
N VAL A 380 6.05 15.75 12.61
CA VAL A 380 5.23 15.99 11.42
C VAL A 380 5.64 15.01 10.33
N ILE A 381 4.66 14.42 9.63
CA ILE A 381 4.91 13.59 8.45
C ILE A 381 4.09 14.07 7.25
N ALA A 382 4.65 13.99 6.04
CA ALA A 382 3.91 14.21 4.80
C ALA A 382 3.36 12.91 4.23
N ASN A 383 2.18 12.97 3.61
CA ASN A 383 1.52 11.87 2.93
C ASN A 383 1.30 12.20 1.46
N ALA A 384 1.87 11.41 0.54
CA ALA A 384 1.53 11.45 -0.88
C ALA A 384 0.10 10.90 -1.11
N ALA A 385 -0.88 11.79 -0.98
CA ALA A 385 -2.29 11.46 -0.90
C ALA A 385 -2.95 11.29 -2.29
N ASN A 386 -4.17 10.76 -2.28
CA ASN A 386 -5.08 10.85 -3.43
C ASN A 386 -5.98 12.10 -3.31
N TRP A 387 -6.49 12.58 -4.44
CA TRP A 387 -7.31 13.81 -4.52
C TRP A 387 -8.59 13.80 -3.66
N ARG A 388 -9.07 12.64 -3.23
CA ARG A 388 -10.28 12.50 -2.38
C ARG A 388 -9.96 12.49 -0.88
N LEU A 389 -8.68 12.56 -0.50
CA LEU A 389 -8.21 12.48 0.88
C LEU A 389 -8.75 11.23 1.63
N LYS A 390 -8.81 10.07 0.95
CA LYS A 390 -9.34 8.83 1.53
C LYS A 390 -8.25 7.78 1.82
N PRO A 391 -8.49 6.86 2.78
CA PRO A 391 -7.66 5.68 3.01
C PRO A 391 -7.50 4.79 1.77
N GLY A 392 -6.50 3.90 1.81
CA GLY A 392 -6.24 2.92 0.76
C GLY A 392 -5.48 3.49 -0.44
N GLY A 393 -5.69 2.92 -1.63
CA GLY A 393 -4.97 3.26 -2.86
C GLY A 393 -3.58 2.62 -3.01
N GLY A 394 -3.04 2.04 -1.93
CA GLY A 394 -1.69 1.49 -1.88
C GLY A 394 -0.66 2.53 -1.39
N GLY A 395 0.62 2.14 -1.48
CA GLY A 395 1.76 3.01 -1.15
C GLY A 395 1.71 3.63 0.25
N VAL A 396 2.37 4.79 0.38
CA VAL A 396 2.50 5.52 1.64
C VAL A 396 1.16 6.01 2.21
N ASN A 397 0.19 6.35 1.35
CA ASN A 397 -1.15 6.76 1.79
C ASN A 397 -1.87 5.64 2.54
N ALA A 398 -1.84 4.41 2.01
CA ALA A 398 -2.41 3.27 2.71
C ALA A 398 -1.67 2.98 4.02
N ALA A 399 -0.34 3.05 4.04
CA ALA A 399 0.45 2.84 5.25
C ALA A 399 0.09 3.84 6.36
N ILE A 400 0.09 5.15 6.06
CA ILE A 400 -0.21 6.20 7.04
C ILE A 400 -1.64 6.08 7.58
N PHE A 401 -2.65 5.88 6.73
CA PHE A 401 -4.03 5.69 7.22
C PHE A 401 -4.21 4.40 8.03
N ASN A 402 -3.50 3.30 7.69
CA ASN A 402 -3.55 2.06 8.47
C ASN A 402 -2.90 2.22 9.86
N ALA A 403 -1.77 2.93 9.96
CA ALA A 403 -1.07 3.18 11.22
C ALA A 403 -1.80 4.21 12.10
N ALA A 404 -2.39 5.24 11.49
CA ALA A 404 -3.07 6.31 12.21
C ALA A 404 -4.52 5.96 12.63
N GLY A 405 -5.13 4.96 11.99
CA GLY A 405 -6.50 4.52 12.27
C GLY A 405 -7.58 5.52 11.85
N GLU A 406 -8.81 5.28 12.29
CA GLU A 406 -9.98 6.09 11.94
C GLU A 406 -9.86 7.55 12.40
N ALA A 407 -9.11 7.81 13.48
CA ALA A 407 -8.87 9.15 14.02
C ALA A 407 -8.33 10.12 12.95
N LEU A 408 -7.37 9.68 12.11
CA LEU A 408 -6.90 10.49 11.00
C LEU A 408 -7.99 10.69 9.96
N GLN A 409 -8.76 9.66 9.60
CA GLN A 409 -9.83 9.80 8.61
C GLN A 409 -10.93 10.78 9.04
N HIS A 410 -11.22 10.89 10.34
CA HIS A 410 -12.12 11.90 10.88
C HIS A 410 -11.50 13.30 10.80
N ALA A 411 -10.30 13.50 11.36
CA ALA A 411 -9.60 14.79 11.32
C ALA A 411 -9.39 15.31 9.89
N THR A 412 -9.02 14.45 8.94
CA THR A 412 -8.87 14.84 7.52
C THR A 412 -10.16 15.38 6.92
N LYS A 413 -11.32 14.78 7.22
CA LYS A 413 -12.64 15.27 6.73
C LYS A 413 -13.02 16.63 7.30
N GLU A 414 -12.61 16.91 8.54
CA GLU A 414 -12.86 18.20 9.20
C GLU A 414 -11.98 19.31 8.59
N CYS A 415 -10.77 18.98 8.15
CA CYS A 415 -9.86 19.93 7.51
C CYS A 415 -10.13 20.15 6.01
N ALA A 416 -10.43 19.09 5.23
CA ALA A 416 -10.62 19.21 3.78
C ALA A 416 -11.34 18.01 3.12
N ASP A 417 -12.15 18.29 2.10
CA ASP A 417 -12.80 17.26 1.27
C ASP A 417 -11.89 16.68 0.17
N THR A 418 -11.13 17.55 -0.51
CA THR A 418 -10.33 17.19 -1.70
C THR A 418 -9.06 18.04 -1.83
N LEU A 419 -8.08 17.56 -2.62
CA LEU A 419 -6.89 18.30 -3.03
C LEU A 419 -6.80 18.41 -4.55
N ARG A 420 -6.13 19.48 -5.01
CA ARG A 420 -5.67 19.66 -6.40
C ARG A 420 -4.15 19.43 -6.48
N PRO A 421 -3.62 18.95 -7.63
CA PRO A 421 -2.18 18.81 -7.80
C PRO A 421 -1.44 20.14 -7.54
N GLY A 422 -0.33 20.08 -6.80
CA GLY A 422 0.42 21.27 -6.35
C GLY A 422 0.07 21.73 -4.94
N ASN A 423 -1.04 21.27 -4.37
CA ASN A 423 -1.51 21.70 -3.04
C ASN A 423 -1.35 20.62 -1.97
N SER A 424 -1.29 21.08 -0.72
CA SER A 424 -1.31 20.25 0.49
C SER A 424 -2.18 20.85 1.59
N VAL A 425 -2.58 20.02 2.55
CA VAL A 425 -3.35 20.39 3.75
C VAL A 425 -2.73 19.74 4.99
N ALA A 426 -2.44 20.55 6.00
CA ALA A 426 -2.06 20.08 7.32
C ALA A 426 -3.29 19.58 8.11
N VAL A 427 -3.19 18.39 8.69
CA VAL A 427 -4.20 17.79 9.56
C VAL A 427 -3.58 17.50 10.92
N PRO A 428 -4.05 18.13 12.01
CA PRO A 428 -3.66 17.74 13.37
C PRO A 428 -4.05 16.29 13.63
N LEU A 429 -3.12 15.47 14.11
CA LEU A 429 -3.36 14.06 14.41
C LEU A 429 -3.78 13.91 15.88
N PRO A 430 -5.01 13.45 16.18
CA PRO A 430 -5.47 13.30 17.56
C PRO A 430 -4.56 12.39 18.39
N SER A 431 -4.37 12.70 19.67
CA SER A 431 -3.58 11.90 20.61
C SER A 431 -4.16 10.51 20.90
N THR A 432 -5.38 10.24 20.44
CA THR A 432 -6.00 8.91 20.43
C THR A 432 -5.53 8.02 19.27
N SER A 433 -4.80 8.58 18.28
CA SER A 433 -4.25 7.81 17.16
C SER A 433 -3.06 6.95 17.60
N PRO A 434 -2.97 5.67 17.19
CA PRO A 434 -1.81 4.83 17.49
C PRO A 434 -0.50 5.43 16.96
N LEU A 435 -0.53 6.06 15.77
CA LEU A 435 0.63 6.73 15.18
C LEU A 435 1.10 7.95 15.99
N HIS A 436 0.18 8.65 16.68
CA HIS A 436 0.55 9.71 17.62
C HIS A 436 1.21 9.10 18.87
N GLN A 437 0.60 8.06 19.45
CA GLN A 437 1.04 7.45 20.72
C GLN A 437 2.38 6.70 20.61
N GLN A 438 2.63 6.03 19.49
CA GLN A 438 3.80 5.17 19.30
C GLN A 438 5.00 5.91 18.69
N GLU A 439 4.73 6.85 17.77
CA GLU A 439 5.78 7.55 17.01
C GLU A 439 5.93 9.04 17.36
N GLY A 440 5.04 9.61 18.17
CA GLY A 440 5.04 11.04 18.50
C GLY A 440 4.60 11.96 17.36
N VAL A 441 3.92 11.43 16.34
CA VAL A 441 3.42 12.22 15.21
C VAL A 441 2.24 13.08 15.66
N THR A 442 2.40 14.40 15.56
CA THR A 442 1.35 15.37 15.93
C THR A 442 0.55 15.90 14.76
N HIS A 443 1.11 15.84 13.54
CA HIS A 443 0.47 16.35 12.32
C HIS A 443 0.79 15.49 11.11
N VAL A 444 -0.20 15.32 10.23
CA VAL A 444 -0.04 14.71 8.90
C VAL A 444 -0.35 15.75 7.84
N ILE A 445 0.60 16.03 6.95
CA ILE A 445 0.40 16.94 5.82
C ILE A 445 0.07 16.10 4.58
N HIS A 446 -1.21 16.07 4.18
CA HIS A 446 -1.60 15.43 2.93
C HIS A 446 -1.22 16.32 1.75
N VAL A 447 -0.51 15.78 0.76
CA VAL A 447 -0.10 16.49 -0.46
C VAL A 447 -0.49 15.72 -1.70
N LEU A 448 -0.97 16.42 -2.73
CA LEU A 448 -1.22 15.85 -4.04
C LEU A 448 -0.19 16.39 -5.04
N GLY A 449 0.72 15.54 -5.48
CA GLY A 449 1.68 15.88 -6.54
C GLY A 449 1.11 15.73 -7.95
N PRO A 450 1.87 16.12 -8.98
CA PRO A 450 1.51 15.92 -10.39
C PRO A 450 1.48 14.43 -10.76
N ASN A 451 0.61 14.08 -11.69
CA ASN A 451 0.49 12.71 -12.19
C ASN A 451 1.05 12.57 -13.62
N MET A 452 1.95 11.60 -13.84
CA MET A 452 2.41 11.17 -15.17
C MET A 452 1.81 9.83 -15.61
N ASN A 453 1.17 9.09 -14.70
CA ASN A 453 0.55 7.81 -15.00
C ASN A 453 -0.78 8.00 -15.77
N PRO A 454 -0.89 7.58 -17.04
CA PRO A 454 -2.10 7.77 -17.85
C PRO A 454 -3.31 6.95 -17.37
N MET A 455 -3.12 6.01 -16.43
CA MET A 455 -4.20 5.23 -15.81
C MET A 455 -4.75 5.89 -14.53
N ARG A 456 -4.26 7.09 -14.16
CA ARG A 456 -4.72 7.88 -13.01
C ARG A 456 -5.29 9.23 -13.51
N PRO A 457 -6.21 9.88 -12.77
CA PRO A 457 -6.76 11.20 -13.13
C PRO A 457 -5.68 12.28 -13.30
N ASP A 458 -6.01 13.35 -14.01
CA ASP A 458 -5.15 14.55 -14.18
C ASP A 458 -3.72 14.25 -14.67
N CYS A 459 -3.58 13.20 -15.51
CA CYS A 459 -2.31 12.85 -16.14
C CYS A 459 -1.80 13.97 -17.06
N LEU A 460 -0.58 14.43 -16.82
CA LEU A 460 0.12 15.46 -17.60
C LEU A 460 0.75 14.94 -18.91
N LYS A 461 0.59 13.64 -19.22
CA LYS A 461 1.00 13.03 -20.52
C LYS A 461 2.47 13.30 -20.90
N ASN A 462 3.38 13.21 -19.92
CA ASN A 462 4.81 13.53 -20.05
C ASN A 462 5.16 15.01 -20.31
N ASP A 463 4.24 15.95 -20.09
CA ASP A 463 4.58 17.38 -19.95
C ASP A 463 5.35 17.60 -18.64
N TYR A 464 6.66 17.36 -18.71
CA TYR A 464 7.56 17.53 -17.58
C TYR A 464 7.85 19.00 -17.25
N THR A 465 7.59 19.95 -18.14
CA THR A 465 7.70 21.38 -17.82
C THR A 465 6.63 21.76 -16.81
N LYS A 466 5.36 21.47 -17.12
CA LYS A 466 4.25 21.63 -16.17
C LYS A 466 4.40 20.70 -14.98
N GLY A 467 4.87 19.46 -15.21
CA GLY A 467 5.13 18.48 -14.17
C GLY A 467 6.10 18.96 -13.09
N CYS A 468 7.27 19.45 -13.47
CA CYS A 468 8.26 19.95 -12.50
C CYS A 468 7.74 21.18 -11.73
N ASN A 469 6.99 22.07 -12.39
CA ASN A 469 6.39 23.23 -11.72
C ASN A 469 5.37 22.79 -10.65
N VAL A 470 4.43 21.92 -11.00
CA VAL A 470 3.42 21.41 -10.05
C VAL A 470 4.05 20.54 -8.94
N LEU A 471 5.16 19.85 -9.23
CA LEU A 471 5.91 19.13 -8.19
C LEU A 471 6.60 20.10 -7.21
N ARG A 472 7.16 21.20 -7.72
CA ARG A 472 7.77 22.25 -6.90
C ARG A 472 6.74 22.98 -6.05
N GLU A 473 5.57 23.30 -6.61
CA GLU A 473 4.40 23.82 -5.89
C GLU A 473 4.00 22.87 -4.76
N ALA A 474 3.91 21.57 -5.02
CA ALA A 474 3.56 20.56 -4.02
C ALA A 474 4.55 20.51 -2.85
N TYR A 475 5.88 20.54 -3.10
CA TYR A 475 6.88 20.60 -2.03
C TYR A 475 6.82 21.92 -1.26
N ASN A 476 6.74 23.06 -1.94
CA ASN A 476 6.61 24.36 -1.30
C ASN A 476 5.35 24.43 -0.41
N SER A 477 4.22 23.90 -0.88
CA SER A 477 2.99 23.82 -0.10
C SER A 477 3.15 22.96 1.16
N VAL A 478 3.84 21.82 1.08
CA VAL A 478 4.14 20.98 2.25
C VAL A 478 5.04 21.71 3.23
N PHE A 479 6.11 22.35 2.74
CA PHE A 479 7.09 23.00 3.58
C PHE A 479 6.54 24.27 4.25
N GLU A 480 5.69 25.06 3.58
CA GLU A 480 5.01 26.21 4.20
C GLU A 480 3.99 25.78 5.27
N ASN A 481 3.20 24.73 5.02
CA ASN A 481 2.34 24.13 6.05
C ASN A 481 3.16 23.67 7.26
N PHE A 482 4.31 23.04 7.02
CA PHE A 482 5.24 22.61 8.06
C PHE A 482 5.87 23.78 8.83
N ALA A 483 6.31 24.85 8.16
CA ALA A 483 6.81 26.06 8.82
C ALA A 483 5.73 26.70 9.70
N SER A 484 4.47 26.66 9.27
CA SER A 484 3.34 27.13 10.08
C SER A 484 3.18 26.32 11.37
N ILE A 485 3.28 24.98 11.29
CA ILE A 485 3.26 24.09 12.47
C ILE A 485 4.50 24.30 13.35
N ALA A 486 5.69 24.45 12.77
CA ALA A 486 6.92 24.64 13.52
C ALA A 486 6.92 25.96 14.32
N ARG A 487 6.31 27.03 13.77
CA ARG A 487 6.13 28.32 14.47
C ARG A 487 5.13 28.27 15.63
N SER A 488 4.19 27.32 15.65
CA SER A 488 3.21 27.19 16.74
C SER A 488 3.66 26.28 17.87
N TYR A 489 4.79 25.57 17.72
CA TYR A 489 5.43 24.85 18.82
C TYR A 489 6.07 25.85 19.80
N PRO A 490 5.68 25.86 21.08
CA PRO A 490 6.33 26.71 22.09
C PRO A 490 7.69 26.11 22.46
N GLY A 491 8.72 26.47 21.71
CA GLY A 491 10.10 26.36 22.19
C GLY A 491 10.24 27.19 23.47
N LYS A 492 10.86 26.63 24.50
CA LYS A 492 11.19 27.37 25.73
C LYS A 492 12.19 28.48 25.40
N GLN A 493 11.71 29.67 25.09
CA GLN A 493 12.53 30.87 25.13
C GLN A 493 12.53 31.39 26.56
N ASN A 494 13.66 31.18 27.25
CA ASN A 494 14.05 32.05 28.35
C ASN A 494 14.47 33.38 27.72
N ASP A 495 13.58 34.37 27.71
CA ASP A 495 13.92 35.73 27.30
C ASP A 495 13.96 36.67 28.51
N GLU A 496 14.97 36.48 29.34
CA GLU A 496 15.58 37.59 30.05
C GLU A 496 16.77 38.09 29.22
N THR A 497 16.61 39.17 28.46
CA THR A 497 17.46 40.35 28.66
C THR A 497 16.73 41.64 28.26
N SER A 498 16.62 42.57 29.21
CA SER A 498 16.08 43.91 28.95
C SER A 498 17.06 44.78 28.17
N SER A 499 16.58 45.52 27.17
CA SER A 499 17.15 46.84 26.84
C SER A 499 16.03 47.86 26.63
N ARG A 500 16.04 48.89 27.49
CA ARG A 500 15.01 49.94 27.62
C ARG A 500 15.28 51.13 26.69
N LYS A 501 14.23 51.96 26.52
CA LYS A 501 14.17 53.45 26.32
C LYS A 501 13.38 53.82 25.06
N SER A 502 12.47 54.81 25.02
CA SER A 502 11.83 55.72 26.02
C SER A 502 10.45 56.13 25.42
N ALA A 503 9.53 56.90 26.02
CA ALA A 503 9.58 57.88 27.12
C ALA A 503 8.19 58.11 27.76
N SER A 504 8.17 58.76 28.93
CA SER A 504 7.19 59.76 29.43
C SER A 504 5.67 59.59 29.16
N GLY A 505 4.77 59.58 30.14
CA GLY A 505 4.93 59.77 31.59
C GLY A 505 3.58 59.90 32.33
N VAL A 506 3.62 59.74 33.66
CA VAL A 506 2.72 60.24 34.76
C VAL A 506 1.33 60.79 34.30
N ILE A 507 0.18 60.29 34.76
CA ILE A 507 -0.40 60.44 36.12
C ILE A 507 -1.45 59.35 36.41
N SER A 508 -1.59 58.98 37.69
CA SER A 508 -2.70 58.24 38.34
C SER A 508 -3.20 59.10 39.53
N PRO A 509 -4.32 58.85 40.26
CA PRO A 509 -4.98 57.53 40.47
C PRO A 509 -6.52 57.56 40.72
N ASN A 510 -7.06 56.40 41.17
CA ASN A 510 -8.33 56.20 41.89
C ASN A 510 -9.64 56.42 41.08
N ASP A 511 -10.80 55.86 41.44
CA ASP A 511 -11.23 55.36 42.76
C ASP A 511 -12.09 54.07 42.71
N SER A 512 -12.83 53.79 43.79
CA SER A 512 -13.12 52.45 44.30
C SER A 512 -14.60 52.03 44.37
N LYS A 513 -14.78 50.70 44.48
CA LYS A 513 -15.86 49.96 45.17
C LYS A 513 -17.33 50.02 44.70
N THR A 514 -17.98 48.85 44.88
CA THR A 514 -19.43 48.59 44.96
C THR A 514 -20.23 48.82 43.65
N LYS A 515 -21.31 48.10 43.37
CA LYS A 515 -22.31 47.46 44.26
C LYS A 515 -22.86 46.13 43.68
N ARG A 516 -23.61 45.41 44.51
CA ARG A 516 -24.23 44.09 44.30
C ARG A 516 -25.66 44.22 43.71
N GLU A 517 -26.25 43.08 43.35
CA GLU A 517 -27.64 42.85 42.90
C GLU A 517 -27.89 43.17 41.41
N GLY A 518 -28.68 42.38 40.66
CA GLY A 518 -29.32 41.10 40.99
C GLY A 518 -30.45 40.76 40.00
N ILE A 519 -30.74 39.46 39.83
CA ILE A 519 -31.91 38.89 39.13
C ILE A 519 -31.96 39.15 37.61
N ASP A 520 -31.90 38.06 36.83
CA ASP A 520 -32.61 37.98 35.55
C ASP A 520 -33.22 36.57 35.43
N ASP A 521 -34.41 36.49 34.84
CA ASP A 521 -35.31 35.32 34.92
C ASP A 521 -36.11 35.17 33.61
N SER A 522 -36.53 33.94 33.32
CA SER A 522 -37.37 33.53 32.18
C SER A 522 -36.77 33.46 30.76
N GLU A 523 -37.00 32.28 30.17
CA GLU A 523 -36.86 31.91 28.76
C GLU A 523 -37.74 32.75 27.80
N ARG A 524 -37.36 32.86 26.49
CA ARG A 524 -38.09 32.18 25.38
C ARG A 524 -37.56 32.38 23.93
N THR A 525 -37.21 31.25 23.30
CA THR A 525 -37.55 30.84 21.90
C THR A 525 -37.21 31.65 20.61
N LYS A 526 -36.69 30.88 19.63
CA LYS A 526 -37.00 30.85 18.16
C LYS A 526 -36.23 31.74 17.15
N LYS A 527 -35.49 31.04 16.27
CA LYS A 527 -35.38 31.17 14.78
C LYS A 527 -35.24 32.56 14.12
N CYS A 528 -34.11 32.76 13.44
CA CYS A 528 -34.00 33.45 12.13
C CYS A 528 -32.99 32.66 11.28
N LYS A 529 -33.35 32.00 10.16
CA LYS A 529 -33.61 32.51 8.79
C LYS A 529 -32.40 33.17 8.12
N LEU A 530 -32.02 32.60 6.98
CA LEU A 530 -30.86 32.91 6.10
C LEU A 530 -31.34 33.52 4.76
N LEU A 531 -30.39 33.95 3.93
CA LEU A 531 -30.48 34.40 2.51
C LEU A 531 -30.67 35.92 2.27
N PRO A 532 -30.30 36.47 1.07
CA PRO A 532 -29.05 36.23 0.30
C PRO A 532 -28.50 37.47 -0.46
N SER A 533 -27.26 37.40 -0.98
CA SER A 533 -26.76 38.20 -2.13
C SER A 533 -25.36 37.74 -2.57
N ILE A 534 -24.86 37.94 -3.80
CA ILE A 534 -25.42 38.24 -5.14
C ILE A 534 -24.43 37.66 -6.18
N LEU A 535 -24.92 37.19 -7.35
CA LEU A 535 -24.07 36.86 -8.51
C LEU A 535 -23.86 38.10 -9.40
N THR A 536 -22.66 38.29 -9.96
CA THR A 536 -22.44 39.19 -11.09
C THR A 536 -21.72 38.48 -12.23
N SER A 537 -22.36 38.48 -13.40
CA SER A 537 -21.81 38.02 -14.68
C SER A 537 -21.98 39.13 -15.71
N GLN A 538 -20.89 39.60 -16.31
CA GLN A 538 -20.96 40.48 -17.48
C GLN A 538 -20.80 39.67 -18.76
N VAL A 539 -21.73 39.85 -19.69
CA VAL A 539 -21.63 39.40 -21.09
C VAL A 539 -21.66 40.65 -21.95
N ASN A 540 -20.67 40.82 -22.82
CA ASN A 540 -20.63 41.90 -23.79
C ASN A 540 -21.24 41.42 -25.11
N THR A 541 -22.20 42.16 -25.65
CA THR A 541 -22.74 41.98 -27.00
C THR A 541 -22.63 43.28 -27.79
N MET A 542 -21.98 43.24 -28.95
CA MET A 542 -22.07 44.27 -29.98
C MET A 542 -22.69 43.67 -31.24
N SER A 543 -23.72 44.34 -31.76
CA SER A 543 -24.41 44.00 -33.00
C SER A 543 -24.00 44.96 -34.12
N ALA A 544 -23.87 44.47 -35.37
CA ALA A 544 -24.29 45.21 -36.57
C ALA A 544 -24.20 44.38 -37.88
N LYS A 545 -25.32 44.39 -38.63
CA LYS A 545 -25.45 44.33 -40.11
C LYS A 545 -25.00 43.06 -40.88
N GLY A 546 -25.98 42.36 -41.47
CA GLY A 546 -25.84 41.63 -42.75
C GLY A 546 -26.23 42.55 -43.93
N PRO A 547 -26.94 42.09 -44.98
CA PRO A 547 -27.11 40.73 -45.54
C PRO A 547 -26.79 40.66 -47.05
N THR A 548 -26.75 39.47 -47.67
CA THR A 548 -27.18 39.26 -49.08
C THR A 548 -27.31 37.78 -49.45
N HIS A 549 -28.41 37.47 -50.17
CA HIS A 549 -28.71 36.32 -51.06
C HIS A 549 -28.16 34.91 -50.77
#